data_AF-A0A2R4JXY3-F1
#
_entry.id   AF-A0A2R4JXY3-F1
#
_cell.length_a   1.000
_cell.length_b   1.000
_cell.length_c   1.000
_cell.angle_alpha   90.00
_cell.angle_beta   90.00
_cell.angle_gamma   90.00
#
_symmetry.space_group_name_H-M   'P 1'
#
loop_
_entity.id
_entity.type
_entity.pdbx_description
1 polymer ?
#
loop_
_entity_poly.entity_id
_entity_poly.type
_entity_poly.pdbx_seq_one_letter_code
_entity_poly.pdbx_strand_id
1 'polypeptide(L)'
;MIITYTQDDGTPERMTTDDLSAIEAAAVEEEMGLQWRTVEDRLRGQDPTAMRAVLWAFRRREDPGLQFAAFDVPSWRRRLTVRIERHEIDDVLTTIMSEALAKSEDAAIDAMLPHLRKLAHDRADVDAALDALGKGHLAPGLQDSAD
;
A
#
# COMPACT_ATOMS: atom_id res chain seq x y z
N MET A 1 -0.55 2.28 5.53
CA MET A 1 0.26 2.27 4.28
C MET A 1 1.47 3.17 4.44
N ILE A 2 2.67 2.70 4.09
CA ILE A 2 3.91 3.48 4.17
C ILE A 2 4.28 4.06 2.80
N ILE A 3 4.34 5.38 2.70
CA ILE A 3 4.88 6.11 1.55
C ILE A 3 6.35 6.41 1.85
N THR A 4 7.25 5.97 0.96
CA THR A 4 8.66 6.38 1.00
C THR A 4 8.92 7.40 -0.10
N TYR A 5 9.47 8.55 0.29
CA TYR A 5 10.00 9.59 -0.59
C TYR A 5 11.53 9.65 -0.48
N THR A 6 12.24 9.29 -1.55
CA THR A 6 13.69 9.45 -1.63
C THR A 6 14.03 10.88 -2.05
N GLN A 7 14.69 11.62 -1.17
CA GLN A 7 15.12 13.00 -1.40
C GLN A 7 16.27 13.08 -2.42
N ASP A 8 16.66 14.31 -2.79
CA ASP A 8 17.72 14.55 -3.79
C ASP A 8 19.08 13.97 -3.38
N ASP A 9 19.37 13.94 -2.08
CA ASP A 9 20.59 13.38 -1.48
C ASP A 9 20.55 11.84 -1.32
N GLY A 10 19.43 11.21 -1.70
CA GLY A 10 19.20 9.78 -1.54
C GLY A 10 18.64 9.37 -0.18
N THR A 11 18.42 10.32 0.74
CA THR A 11 17.85 10.03 2.06
C THR A 11 16.38 9.60 1.92
N PRO A 12 15.99 8.41 2.44
CA PRO A 12 14.61 7.98 2.42
C PRO A 12 13.84 8.63 3.56
N GLU A 13 12.80 9.36 3.21
CA GLU A 13 11.78 9.86 4.13
C GLU A 13 10.58 8.92 4.09
N ARG A 14 10.07 8.53 5.26
CA ARG A 14 8.93 7.62 5.37
C ARG A 14 7.78 8.32 6.09
N MET A 15 6.59 8.15 5.54
CA MET A 15 5.35 8.67 6.10
C MET A 15 4.33 7.54 6.08
N THR A 16 3.51 7.39 7.12
CA THR A 16 2.39 6.46 7.11
C THR A 16 1.08 7.21 6.87
N THR A 17 0.17 6.63 6.08
CA THR A 17 -1.20 7.15 5.94
C THR A 17 -1.94 7.23 7.26
N ASP A 18 -1.54 6.44 8.25
CA ASP A 18 -2.17 6.38 9.57
C ASP A 18 -1.89 7.62 10.40
N ASP A 19 -0.82 8.37 10.05
CA ASP A 19 -0.47 9.64 10.68
C ASP A 19 -1.23 10.82 10.07
N LEU A 20 -2.03 10.60 9.02
CA LEU A 20 -2.87 11.65 8.46
C LEU A 20 -4.02 11.97 9.42
N SER A 21 -4.20 13.26 9.69
CA SER A 21 -5.44 13.74 10.28
C SER A 21 -6.60 13.59 9.31
N ALA A 22 -7.83 13.57 9.83
CA ALA A 22 -9.04 13.53 9.01
C ALA A 22 -9.13 14.71 8.02
N ILE A 23 -8.58 15.89 8.39
CA ILE A 23 -8.54 17.07 7.52
C ILE A 23 -7.56 16.87 6.36
N GLU A 24 -6.40 16.28 6.63
CA GLU A 24 -5.41 15.98 5.60
C GLU A 24 -5.92 14.91 4.64
N ALA A 25 -6.57 13.86 5.15
CA ALA A 25 -7.23 12.86 4.33
C ALA A 25 -8.31 13.48 3.42
N ALA A 26 -9.16 14.35 3.96
CA ALA A 26 -10.19 15.04 3.19
C ALA A 26 -9.59 15.96 2.11
N ALA A 27 -8.46 16.62 2.39
CA ALA A 27 -7.76 17.43 1.39
C ALA A 27 -7.22 16.57 0.24
N VAL A 28 -6.72 15.37 0.53
CA VAL A 28 -6.30 14.41 -0.50
C VAL A 28 -7.49 13.96 -1.34
N GLU A 29 -8.63 13.63 -0.71
CA GLU A 29 -9.86 13.27 -1.41
C GLU A 29 -10.32 14.37 -2.38
N GLU A 30 -10.32 15.63 -1.90
CA GLU A 30 -10.70 16.81 -2.68
C GLU A 30 -9.82 17.00 -3.91
N GLU A 31 -8.48 17.01 -3.74
CA GLU A 31 -7.53 17.22 -4.84
C GLU A 31 -7.55 16.08 -5.87
N MET A 32 -7.87 14.86 -5.42
CA MET A 32 -7.99 13.71 -6.32
C MET A 32 -9.38 13.59 -6.96
N GLY A 33 -10.41 14.23 -6.38
CA GLY A 33 -11.81 14.02 -6.74
C GLY A 33 -12.28 12.58 -6.49
N LEU A 34 -11.74 11.93 -5.44
CA LEU A 34 -12.00 10.53 -5.12
C LEU A 34 -12.31 10.36 -3.63
N GLN A 35 -13.07 9.32 -3.29
CA GLN A 35 -13.22 8.90 -1.90
C GLN A 35 -11.95 8.20 -1.41
N TRP A 36 -11.70 8.25 -0.10
CA TRP A 36 -10.49 7.77 0.54
C TRP A 36 -10.19 6.31 0.21
N ARG A 37 -11.21 5.45 0.24
CA ARG A 37 -11.07 4.04 -0.15
C ARG A 37 -10.49 3.88 -1.57
N THR A 38 -10.92 4.71 -2.52
CA THR A 38 -10.39 4.69 -3.88
C THR A 38 -8.97 5.27 -3.96
N VAL A 39 -8.63 6.23 -3.09
CA VAL A 39 -7.25 6.70 -2.93
C VAL A 39 -6.35 5.55 -2.45
N GLU A 40 -6.79 4.78 -1.46
CA GLU A 40 -6.05 3.63 -0.95
C GLU A 40 -5.85 2.55 -2.01
N ASP A 41 -6.88 2.23 -2.80
CA ASP A 41 -6.76 1.30 -3.93
C ASP A 41 -5.70 1.78 -4.94
N ARG A 42 -5.65 3.08 -5.22
CA ARG A 42 -4.65 3.69 -6.11
C ARG A 42 -3.24 3.67 -5.50
N LEU A 43 -3.10 3.91 -4.20
CA LEU A 43 -1.82 3.80 -3.49
C LEU A 43 -1.28 2.36 -3.57
N ARG A 44 -2.13 1.35 -3.33
CA ARG A 44 -1.77 -0.06 -3.50
C ARG A 44 -1.34 -0.37 -4.94
N GLY A 45 -1.98 0.27 -5.92
CA GLY A 45 -1.62 0.24 -7.33
C GLY A 45 -0.35 1.02 -7.74
N GLN A 46 0.36 1.64 -6.79
CA GLN A 46 1.53 2.51 -7.05
C GLN A 46 1.20 3.70 -7.98
N ASP A 47 -0.02 4.25 -7.88
CA ASP A 47 -0.42 5.40 -8.68
C ASP A 47 0.39 6.65 -8.28
N PRO A 48 1.06 7.31 -9.23
CA PRO A 48 1.92 8.46 -8.92
C PRO A 48 1.14 9.65 -8.36
N THR A 49 -0.12 9.84 -8.80
CA THR A 49 -0.93 10.98 -8.37
C THR A 49 -1.35 10.79 -6.91
N ALA A 50 -1.75 9.58 -6.54
CA ALA A 50 -2.10 9.23 -5.16
C ALA A 50 -0.89 9.37 -4.22
N MET A 51 0.27 8.82 -4.61
CA MET A 51 1.51 8.95 -3.82
C MET A 51 1.91 10.42 -3.63
N ARG A 52 1.80 11.21 -4.71
CA ARG A 52 2.09 12.65 -4.67
C ARG A 52 1.10 13.40 -3.79
N ALA A 53 -0.18 13.07 -3.84
CA ALA A 53 -1.22 13.73 -3.03
C ALA A 53 -1.00 13.49 -1.53
N VAL A 54 -0.65 12.26 -1.13
CA VAL A 54 -0.31 11.99 0.28
C VAL A 54 0.95 12.73 0.72
N LEU A 55 2.03 12.68 -0.07
CA LEU A 55 3.25 13.43 0.23
C LEU A 55 2.96 14.94 0.32
N TRP A 56 2.14 15.49 -0.58
CA TRP A 56 1.72 16.89 -0.55
C TRP A 56 1.01 17.25 0.76
N ALA A 57 0.10 16.40 1.23
CA ALA A 57 -0.61 16.60 2.49
C ALA A 57 0.35 16.70 3.68
N PHE A 58 1.38 15.84 3.73
CA PHE A 58 2.45 15.95 4.73
C PHE A 58 3.26 17.24 4.60
N ARG A 59 3.64 17.64 3.39
CA ARG A 59 4.38 18.89 3.14
C ARG A 59 3.61 20.13 3.54
N ARG A 60 2.28 20.08 3.51
CA ARG A 60 1.44 21.19 3.99
C ARG A 60 1.52 21.46 5.49
N ARG A 61 2.07 20.54 6.28
CA ARG A 61 2.39 20.80 7.70
C ARG A 61 3.47 21.87 7.84
N GLU A 62 4.44 21.86 6.93
CA GLU A 62 5.58 22.78 6.91
C GLU A 62 5.25 24.04 6.09
N ASP A 63 4.51 23.88 4.99
CA ASP A 63 4.06 24.96 4.12
C ASP A 63 2.53 24.90 3.89
N PRO A 64 1.72 25.51 4.76
CA PRO A 64 0.26 25.49 4.64
C PRO A 64 -0.29 26.11 3.35
N GLY A 65 0.50 26.96 2.68
CA GLY A 65 0.14 27.62 1.42
C GLY A 65 0.47 26.81 0.17
N LEU A 66 1.13 25.65 0.33
CA LEU A 66 1.54 24.79 -0.78
C LEU A 66 0.33 24.26 -1.55
N GLN A 67 0.18 24.68 -2.81
CA GLN A 67 -0.90 24.24 -3.69
C GLN A 67 -0.54 22.92 -4.36
N PHE A 68 -1.50 21.98 -4.44
CA PHE A 68 -1.26 20.68 -5.07
C PHE A 68 -0.86 20.80 -6.55
N ALA A 69 -1.48 21.74 -7.28
CA ALA A 69 -1.15 21.99 -8.69
C ALA A 69 0.30 22.45 -8.92
N ALA A 70 0.92 23.08 -7.92
CA ALA A 70 2.31 23.52 -7.96
C ALA A 70 3.28 22.47 -7.35
N PHE A 71 2.75 21.43 -6.70
CA PHE A 71 3.55 20.41 -6.06
C PHE A 71 3.91 19.31 -7.07
N ASP A 72 5.18 19.28 -7.45
CA ASP A 72 5.73 18.27 -8.36
C ASP A 72 6.79 17.40 -7.68
N VAL A 73 6.90 16.16 -8.14
CA VAL A 73 7.92 15.21 -7.71
C VAL A 73 8.66 14.70 -8.94
N PRO A 74 9.70 15.42 -9.40
CA PRO A 74 10.50 14.98 -10.54
C PRO A 74 11.06 13.58 -10.32
N SER A 75 11.14 12.79 -11.39
CA SER A 75 11.63 11.40 -11.32
C SER A 75 10.86 10.51 -10.32
N TRP A 76 9.55 10.75 -10.13
CA TRP A 76 8.71 10.05 -9.14
C TRP A 76 8.92 8.53 -9.09
N ARG A 77 9.11 7.84 -10.23
CA ARG A 77 9.27 6.37 -10.26
C ARG A 77 10.43 5.85 -9.41
N ARG A 78 11.48 6.66 -9.20
CA ARG A 78 12.65 6.30 -8.38
C ARG A 78 12.57 6.86 -6.97
N ARG A 79 11.64 7.78 -6.72
CA ARG A 79 11.56 8.55 -5.48
C ARG A 79 10.35 8.20 -4.65
N LEU A 80 9.23 7.84 -5.27
CA LEU A 80 8.00 7.50 -4.59
C LEU A 80 7.75 6.00 -4.70
N THR A 81 7.56 5.38 -3.56
CA THR A 81 7.11 4.00 -3.45
C THR A 81 6.12 3.88 -2.31
N VAL A 82 5.13 3.01 -2.46
CA VAL A 82 4.21 2.62 -1.39
C VAL A 82 4.50 1.21 -0.94
N ARG A 83 4.38 0.96 0.35
CA ARG A 83 4.37 -0.37 0.95
C ARG A 83 3.16 -0.53 1.85
N ILE A 84 2.61 -1.73 1.89
CA ILE A 84 1.52 -2.07 2.81
C ILE A 84 2.06 -2.80 4.03
N GLU A 85 1.45 -2.53 5.18
CA GLU A 85 1.76 -3.15 6.46
C GLU A 85 0.87 -4.35 6.73
N ARG A 86 1.14 -5.07 7.81
CA ARG A 86 0.45 -6.31 8.15
C ARG A 86 -1.08 -6.21 8.13
N HIS A 87 -1.64 -5.20 8.77
CA HIS A 87 -3.10 -5.06 8.88
C HIS A 87 -3.76 -4.89 7.50
N GLU A 88 -3.10 -4.19 6.57
CA GLU A 88 -3.58 -3.98 5.20
C GLU A 88 -3.46 -5.27 4.37
N ILE A 89 -2.44 -6.07 4.63
CA ILE A 89 -2.30 -7.40 4.04
C ILE A 89 -3.46 -8.30 4.50
N ASP A 90 -3.78 -8.28 5.79
CA ASP A 90 -4.90 -9.04 6.36
C ASP A 90 -6.24 -8.61 5.72
N ASP A 91 -6.47 -7.30 5.53
CA ASP A 91 -7.68 -6.77 4.89
C ASP A 91 -7.80 -7.19 3.41
N VAL A 92 -6.70 -7.10 2.66
CA VAL A 92 -6.68 -7.51 1.25
C VAL A 92 -6.93 -9.01 1.13
N LEU A 93 -6.25 -9.84 1.93
CA LEU A 93 -6.46 -11.29 1.90
C LEU A 93 -7.86 -11.67 2.38
N THR A 94 -8.42 -11.01 3.39
CA THR A 94 -9.79 -11.25 3.85
C THR A 94 -10.82 -10.93 2.77
N THR A 95 -10.62 -9.84 2.03
CA THR A 95 -11.47 -9.48 0.89
C THR A 95 -11.38 -10.53 -0.21
N ILE A 96 -10.16 -10.92 -0.60
CA ILE A 96 -9.95 -11.96 -1.62
C ILE A 96 -10.56 -13.29 -1.16
N MET A 97 -10.38 -13.70 0.09
CA MET A 97 -10.96 -14.93 0.65
C MET A 97 -12.48 -14.89 0.61
N SER A 98 -13.10 -13.75 0.93
CA SER A 98 -14.55 -13.59 0.85
C SER A 98 -15.07 -13.75 -0.58
N GLU A 99 -14.33 -13.22 -1.57
CA GLU A 99 -14.65 -13.36 -2.99
C GLU A 99 -14.35 -14.78 -3.54
N ALA A 100 -13.27 -15.40 -3.07
CA ALA A 100 -12.81 -16.72 -3.48
C ALA A 100 -13.67 -17.83 -2.87
N LEU A 101 -14.17 -17.69 -1.63
CA LEU A 101 -15.12 -18.63 -1.04
C LEU A 101 -16.43 -18.69 -1.85
N ALA A 102 -16.83 -17.60 -2.49
CA ALA A 102 -17.97 -17.59 -3.40
C ALA A 102 -17.71 -18.41 -4.70
N LYS A 103 -16.45 -18.73 -5.01
CA LYS A 103 -16.04 -19.39 -6.27
C LYS A 103 -15.22 -20.69 -6.07
N SER A 104 -14.81 -21.02 -4.84
CA SER A 104 -13.91 -22.14 -4.49
C SER A 104 -12.58 -22.16 -5.25
N GLU A 105 -11.93 -21.00 -5.42
CA GLU A 105 -10.70 -20.88 -6.21
C GLU A 105 -9.50 -20.35 -5.40
N ASP A 106 -8.70 -21.27 -4.86
CA ASP A 106 -7.39 -20.96 -4.25
C ASP A 106 -6.39 -20.38 -5.29
N ALA A 107 -6.63 -20.62 -6.59
CA ALA A 107 -5.83 -20.09 -7.69
C ALA A 107 -5.82 -18.55 -7.76
N ALA A 108 -6.90 -17.90 -7.31
CA ALA A 108 -6.97 -16.43 -7.27
C ALA A 108 -6.00 -15.85 -6.21
N ILE A 109 -5.85 -16.54 -5.08
CA ILE A 109 -4.92 -16.16 -4.02
C ILE A 109 -3.50 -16.35 -4.52
N ASP A 110 -3.19 -17.54 -5.05
CA ASP A 110 -1.86 -17.88 -5.53
C ASP A 110 -1.35 -16.91 -6.62
N ALA A 111 -2.22 -16.51 -7.56
CA ALA A 111 -1.90 -15.53 -8.59
C ALA A 111 -1.56 -14.14 -8.03
N MET A 112 -2.11 -13.76 -6.87
CA MET A 112 -1.91 -12.44 -6.26
C MET A 112 -0.70 -12.39 -5.31
N LEU A 113 -0.26 -13.54 -4.78
CA LEU A 113 0.83 -13.59 -3.79
C LEU A 113 2.15 -12.94 -4.23
N PRO A 114 2.62 -13.09 -5.49
CA PRO A 114 3.82 -12.40 -5.93
C PRO A 114 3.69 -10.87 -5.85
N HIS A 115 2.49 -10.34 -6.15
CA HIS A 115 2.21 -8.92 -6.08
C HIS A 115 2.14 -8.44 -4.63
N LEU A 116 1.44 -9.17 -3.75
CA LEU A 116 1.35 -8.85 -2.33
C LEU A 116 2.74 -8.87 -1.66
N ARG A 117 3.56 -9.89 -1.90
CA ARG A 117 4.93 -9.96 -1.37
C ARG A 117 5.82 -8.82 -1.88
N LYS A 118 5.60 -8.36 -3.11
CA LYS A 118 6.31 -7.20 -3.66
C LYS A 118 5.83 -5.89 -3.04
N LEU A 119 4.55 -5.77 -2.68
CA LEU A 119 3.96 -4.58 -2.11
C LEU A 119 4.16 -4.48 -0.59
N ALA A 120 4.31 -5.61 0.09
CA ALA A 120 4.49 -5.67 1.53
C ALA A 120 5.75 -4.92 1.98
N HIS A 121 5.63 -4.26 3.15
CA HIS A 121 6.76 -3.66 3.85
C HIS A 121 7.70 -4.76 4.38
N ASP A 122 7.14 -5.76 5.05
CA ASP A 122 7.80 -7.02 5.39
C ASP A 122 7.15 -8.17 4.61
N ARG A 123 7.95 -8.93 3.88
CA ARG A 123 7.45 -10.08 3.13
C ARG A 123 6.93 -11.19 4.06
N ALA A 124 7.51 -11.34 5.25
CA ALA A 124 7.09 -12.35 6.23
C ALA A 124 5.65 -12.11 6.73
N ASP A 125 5.20 -10.84 6.70
CA ASP A 125 3.83 -10.50 7.07
C ASP A 125 2.80 -11.14 6.14
N VAL A 126 3.13 -11.33 4.85
CA VAL A 126 2.24 -12.03 3.90
C VAL A 126 2.11 -13.50 4.26
N ASP A 127 3.21 -14.14 4.59
CA ASP A 127 3.22 -15.57 4.89
C ASP A 127 2.49 -15.86 6.21
N ALA A 128 2.74 -15.05 7.25
CA ALA A 128 2.00 -15.17 8.51
C ALA A 128 0.50 -14.79 8.37
N ALA A 129 0.10 -14.04 7.33
CA ALA A 129 -1.31 -13.73 7.06
C ALA A 129 -2.02 -14.92 6.40
N LEU A 130 -1.33 -15.60 5.50
CA LEU A 130 -1.80 -16.87 4.94
C LEU A 130 -1.97 -17.95 6.00
N ASP A 131 -1.02 -18.06 6.93
CA ASP A 131 -1.11 -19.00 8.05
C ASP A 131 -2.35 -18.74 8.92
N ALA A 132 -2.61 -17.48 9.27
CA ALA A 132 -3.77 -17.08 10.05
C ALA A 132 -5.11 -17.41 9.35
N LEU A 133 -5.12 -17.44 8.02
CA LEU A 133 -6.28 -17.81 7.19
C LEU A 133 -6.38 -19.32 6.92
N GLY A 134 -5.50 -20.14 7.50
CA GLY A 134 -5.45 -21.59 7.24
C GLY A 134 -4.92 -21.95 5.85
N LYS A 135 -4.28 -21.00 5.17
CA LYS A 135 -3.70 -21.13 3.82
C LYS A 135 -2.18 -21.18 3.83
N GLY A 136 -1.58 -21.60 4.95
CA GLY A 136 -0.13 -21.71 5.11
C GLY A 136 0.59 -22.58 4.06
N HIS A 137 -0.13 -23.49 3.40
CA HIS A 137 0.42 -24.27 2.29
C HIS A 137 0.77 -23.42 1.04
N LEU A 138 0.30 -22.17 0.96
CA LEU A 138 0.67 -21.20 -0.07
C LEU A 138 1.90 -20.34 0.32
N ALA A 139 2.41 -20.49 1.53
CA ALA A 139 3.68 -19.90 1.95
C ALA A 139 4.85 -20.76 1.41
N PRO A 140 5.88 -20.14 0.79
CA PRO A 140 7.06 -20.85 0.30
C PRO A 140 7.87 -21.32 1.51
N GLY A 141 7.60 -22.53 1.99
CA GLY A 141 8.34 -23.12 3.11
C GLY A 141 7.69 -24.31 3.82
N LEU A 142 6.43 -24.66 3.55
CA LEU A 142 5.79 -25.82 4.20
C LEU A 142 5.76 -27.10 3.35
N GLN A 143 6.14 -27.03 2.07
CA GLN A 143 6.15 -28.22 1.18
C GLN A 143 7.50 -28.96 1.13
N ASP A 144 8.60 -28.39 1.64
CA ASP A 144 9.93 -29.04 1.62
C ASP A 144 10.22 -29.91 2.86
N SER A 145 9.20 -30.33 3.62
CA SER A 145 9.37 -31.20 4.80
C SER A 145 8.55 -32.50 4.75
N ALA A 146 8.06 -32.86 3.56
CA ALA A 146 7.46 -34.16 3.30
C ALA A 146 8.09 -34.77 2.05
N ASP A 147 9.34 -35.25 2.18
CA ASP A 147 9.85 -36.51 1.61
C ASP A 147 11.30 -36.77 2.06
#